data_AF-A0A0F8WBX5-F1
#
_entry.id   AF-A0A0F8WBX5-F1
#
_cell.length_a   1.000
_cell.length_b   1.000
_cell.length_c   1.000
_cell.angle_alpha   90.00
_cell.angle_beta   90.00
_cell.angle_gamma   90.00
#
_symmetry.space_group_name_H-M   'P 1'
#
loop_
_entity.id
_entity.type
_entity.pdbx_description
1 polymer ?
#
loop_
_entity_poly.entity_id
_entity_poly.type
_entity_poly.pdbx_seq_one_letter_code
_entity_poly.pdbx_strand_id
1 'polypeptide(L)'
;MCGQHIGLDFDTGDEKSSFKRLLENDFIHRNANFLHTTYSHRDTAPRTRVIFILEHPIFSKEKYSLLTEAFAETFSLGGADPSCKDPVRLFFGASRCDVLKLNHILSMHAAAEIVHPYKENLRQRQRINIADDAGVLEGNANGRIRYLLDKLATAPDGAKWFTLIN
;
A
#
# COMPACT_ATOMS: atom_id res chain seq x y z
N MET A 1 8.01 -17.78 -8.04
CA MET A 1 6.71 -17.20 -8.44
C MET A 1 6.96 -16.40 -9.71
N CYS A 2 6.13 -16.51 -10.74
CA CYS A 2 6.29 -15.78 -12.01
C CYS A 2 4.98 -15.10 -12.37
N GLY A 3 5.02 -13.82 -12.75
CA GLY A 3 3.86 -13.11 -13.26
C GLY A 3 4.27 -11.98 -14.21
N GLN A 4 3.39 -11.67 -15.16
CA GLN A 4 3.62 -10.66 -16.20
C GLN A 4 2.46 -9.67 -16.30
N HIS A 5 1.65 -9.56 -15.24
CA HIS A 5 0.51 -8.65 -15.20
C HIS A 5 0.43 -7.95 -13.86
N ILE A 6 -0.25 -6.82 -13.80
CA ILE A 6 -0.71 -6.19 -12.56
C ILE A 6 -2.16 -5.84 -12.78
N GLY A 7 -3.01 -6.08 -11.78
CA GLY A 7 -4.41 -5.68 -11.85
C GLY A 7 -4.79 -4.86 -10.64
N LEU A 8 -5.61 -3.84 -10.90
CA LEU A 8 -6.24 -2.99 -9.89
C LEU A 8 -7.74 -3.30 -9.88
N ASP A 9 -8.32 -3.46 -8.70
CA ASP A 9 -9.76 -3.66 -8.51
C ASP A 9 -10.37 -2.33 -8.05
N PHE A 10 -11.26 -1.76 -8.85
CA PHE A 10 -12.03 -0.55 -8.52
C PHE A 10 -13.48 -0.97 -8.29
N ASP A 11 -13.90 -1.02 -7.03
CA ASP A 11 -15.22 -1.53 -6.64
C ASP A 11 -16.02 -0.59 -5.74
N THR A 12 -15.67 0.71 -5.76
CA THR A 12 -16.31 1.77 -4.96
C THR A 12 -17.80 1.89 -5.21
N GLY A 13 -18.30 1.43 -6.36
CA GLY A 13 -19.72 1.54 -6.73
C GLY A 13 -20.14 2.96 -7.09
N ASP A 14 -19.18 3.87 -7.30
CA ASP A 14 -19.40 5.25 -7.72
C ASP A 14 -18.58 5.57 -8.98
N GLU A 15 -18.68 6.81 -9.48
CA GLU A 15 -18.04 7.24 -10.73
C GLU A 15 -16.54 6.88 -10.82
N LYS A 16 -15.81 6.81 -9.70
CA LYS A 16 -14.39 6.42 -9.68
C LYS A 16 -14.11 5.04 -10.26
N SER A 17 -15.11 4.16 -10.21
CA SER A 17 -15.02 2.80 -10.76
C SER A 17 -15.57 2.68 -12.19
N SER A 18 -15.95 3.78 -12.83
CA SER A 18 -16.43 3.80 -14.22
C SER A 18 -15.28 3.83 -15.24
N PHE A 19 -15.46 3.24 -16.42
CA PHE A 19 -14.46 3.30 -17.49
C PHE A 19 -14.09 4.74 -17.84
N LYS A 20 -15.10 5.60 -18.02
CA LYS A 20 -14.89 7.02 -18.37
C LYS A 20 -13.92 7.70 -17.41
N ARG A 21 -14.19 7.60 -16.10
CA ARG A 21 -13.35 8.24 -15.08
C ARG A 21 -11.97 7.63 -15.00
N LEU A 22 -11.85 6.31 -15.14
CA LEU A 22 -10.56 5.63 -15.11
C LEU A 22 -9.67 6.01 -16.31
N LEU A 23 -10.25 6.27 -17.48
CA LEU A 23 -9.53 6.71 -18.67
C LEU A 23 -9.11 8.19 -18.61
N GLU A 24 -9.66 8.99 -17.70
CA GLU A 24 -9.16 10.34 -17.43
C GLU A 24 -7.83 10.32 -16.65
N ASN A 25 -7.45 9.19 -16.07
CA ASN A 25 -6.13 9.01 -15.48
C ASN A 25 -5.11 8.71 -16.59
N ASP A 26 -4.22 9.67 -16.84
CA ASP A 26 -3.18 9.59 -17.87
C ASP A 26 -2.33 8.31 -17.80
N PHE A 27 -1.98 7.86 -16.59
CA PHE A 27 -1.16 6.66 -16.45
C PHE A 27 -1.94 5.40 -16.86
N ILE A 28 -3.19 5.28 -16.42
CA ILE A 28 -4.07 4.17 -16.82
C ILE A 28 -4.29 4.21 -18.33
N HIS A 29 -4.68 5.36 -18.89
CA HIS A 29 -4.99 5.48 -20.31
C HIS A 29 -3.81 5.11 -21.21
N ARG A 30 -2.58 5.48 -20.84
CA ARG A 30 -1.38 5.23 -21.67
C ARG A 30 -0.73 3.87 -21.47
N ASN A 31 -0.98 3.19 -20.34
CA ASN A 31 -0.23 1.99 -19.97
C ASN A 31 -1.09 0.75 -19.71
N ALA A 32 -2.39 0.88 -19.45
CA ALA A 32 -3.25 -0.27 -19.22
C ALA A 32 -3.43 -1.07 -20.52
N ASN A 33 -3.47 -2.39 -20.41
CA ASN A 33 -3.72 -3.26 -21.55
C ASN A 33 -5.22 -3.36 -21.84
N PHE A 34 -6.03 -3.55 -20.79
CA PHE A 34 -7.48 -3.51 -20.90
C PHE A 34 -8.13 -3.19 -19.56
N LEU A 35 -9.36 -2.70 -19.66
CA LEU A 35 -10.28 -2.56 -18.54
C LEU A 35 -11.42 -3.53 -18.77
N HIS A 36 -11.97 -4.08 -17.70
CA HIS A 36 -13.20 -4.86 -17.80
C HIS A 36 -14.10 -4.67 -16.59
N THR A 37 -15.41 -4.74 -16.80
CA THR A 37 -16.36 -4.72 -15.69
C THR A 37 -16.35 -6.05 -14.94
N THR A 38 -16.66 -6.01 -13.65
CA THR A 38 -16.80 -7.22 -12.83
C THR A 38 -18.19 -7.83 -12.98
N TYR A 39 -18.40 -9.07 -12.53
CA TYR A 39 -19.72 -9.71 -12.59
C TYR A 39 -20.82 -8.93 -11.84
N SER A 40 -20.47 -8.25 -10.75
CA SER A 40 -21.41 -7.47 -9.93
C SER A 40 -21.57 -6.02 -10.39
N HIS A 41 -20.99 -5.65 -11.53
CA HIS A 41 -21.15 -4.33 -12.14
C HIS A 41 -22.62 -4.01 -12.43
N ARG A 42 -23.01 -2.75 -12.20
CA ARG A 42 -24.27 -2.15 -12.65
C ARG A 42 -23.99 -0.72 -13.10
N ASP A 43 -24.77 -0.19 -14.03
CA ASP A 43 -24.62 1.21 -14.46
C ASP A 43 -24.72 2.21 -13.28
N THR A 44 -25.59 1.92 -12.32
CA THR A 44 -25.77 2.73 -11.09
C THR A 44 -24.75 2.45 -10.00
N ALA A 45 -23.93 1.41 -10.16
CA ALA A 45 -22.92 0.99 -9.19
C ALA A 45 -21.72 0.37 -9.93
N PRO A 46 -20.92 1.20 -10.64
CA PRO A 46 -19.87 0.71 -11.52
C PRO A 46 -18.74 0.04 -10.73
N ARG A 47 -18.11 -0.95 -11.37
CA ARG A 47 -17.06 -1.80 -10.80
C ARG A 47 -16.19 -2.29 -11.94
N THR A 48 -14.91 -1.96 -11.90
CA THR A 48 -13.99 -2.16 -13.02
C THR A 48 -12.67 -2.69 -12.52
N ARG A 49 -12.06 -3.58 -13.29
CA ARG A 49 -10.66 -3.97 -13.13
C ARG A 49 -9.83 -3.36 -14.24
N VAL A 50 -8.68 -2.82 -13.87
CA VAL A 50 -7.68 -2.29 -14.81
C VAL A 50 -6.52 -3.27 -14.82
N ILE A 51 -6.21 -3.83 -15.98
CA ILE A 51 -5.14 -4.81 -16.14
C ILE A 51 -4.00 -4.20 -16.96
N PHE A 52 -2.79 -4.25 -16.41
CA PHE A 52 -1.53 -3.91 -17.05
C PHE A 52 -0.80 -5.20 -17.40
N ILE A 53 -0.22 -5.29 -18.60
CA ILE A 53 0.68 -6.38 -18.98
C ILE A 53 2.09 -5.82 -19.02
N LEU A 54 3.02 -6.47 -18.31
CA LEU A 54 4.41 -6.04 -18.21
C LEU A 54 5.19 -6.43 -19.46
N GLU A 55 6.10 -5.56 -19.88
CA GLU A 55 7.07 -5.82 -20.94
C GLU A 55 7.87 -7.11 -20.70
N HIS A 56 8.21 -7.38 -19.44
CA HIS A 56 8.93 -8.58 -19.03
C HIS A 56 8.29 -9.24 -17.80
N PRO A 57 8.32 -10.58 -17.71
CA PRO A 57 7.87 -11.27 -16.51
C PRO A 57 8.79 -10.98 -15.31
N ILE A 58 8.19 -10.92 -14.12
CA ILE A 58 8.91 -10.80 -12.85
C ILE A 58 8.95 -12.16 -12.16
N PHE A 59 10.16 -12.66 -11.90
CA PHE A 59 10.41 -13.98 -11.28
C PHE A 59 10.66 -13.93 -9.76
N SER A 60 10.93 -12.75 -9.21
CA SER A 60 11.11 -12.55 -7.75
C SER A 60 9.78 -12.19 -7.12
N LYS A 61 9.38 -12.96 -6.10
CA LYS A 61 8.17 -12.70 -5.32
C LYS A 61 8.24 -11.30 -4.70
N GLU A 62 9.39 -10.93 -4.15
CA GLU A 62 9.63 -9.68 -3.44
C GLU A 62 9.45 -8.49 -4.38
N LYS A 63 10.03 -8.56 -5.59
CA LYS A 63 9.86 -7.51 -6.61
C LYS A 63 8.41 -7.40 -7.09
N TYR A 64 7.72 -8.53 -7.25
CA TYR A 64 6.33 -8.53 -7.66
C TYR A 64 5.42 -7.94 -6.58
N SER A 65 5.58 -8.37 -5.33
CA SER A 65 4.83 -7.85 -4.18
C SER A 65 5.02 -6.35 -4.04
N LEU A 66 6.27 -5.87 -4.10
CA LEU A 66 6.58 -4.45 -4.08
C LEU A 66 5.88 -3.67 -5.20
N LEU A 67 5.88 -4.19 -6.44
CA LEU A 67 5.20 -3.56 -7.56
C LEU A 67 3.68 -3.52 -7.35
N THR A 68 3.10 -4.62 -6.87
CA THR A 68 1.66 -4.72 -6.63
C THR A 68 1.22 -3.76 -5.51
N GLU A 69 1.97 -3.71 -4.42
CA GLU A 69 1.74 -2.79 -3.30
C GLU A 69 1.87 -1.33 -3.73
N ALA A 70 2.90 -1.00 -4.52
CA ALA A 70 3.09 0.35 -5.05
C ALA A 70 1.92 0.79 -5.93
N PHE A 71 1.43 -0.10 -6.80
CA PHE A 71 0.23 0.14 -7.61
C PHE A 71 -1.02 0.33 -6.74
N ALA A 72 -1.30 -0.62 -5.83
CA ALA A 72 -2.46 -0.53 -4.94
C ALA A 72 -2.46 0.77 -4.12
N GLU A 73 -1.32 1.18 -3.56
CA GLU A 73 -1.22 2.42 -2.80
C GLU A 73 -1.39 3.66 -3.70
N THR A 74 -0.70 3.71 -4.84
CA THR A 74 -0.72 4.88 -5.75
C THR A 74 -2.12 5.17 -6.28
N PHE A 75 -2.91 4.14 -6.58
CA PHE A 75 -4.25 4.30 -7.14
C PHE A 75 -5.37 4.29 -6.08
N SER A 76 -5.05 4.13 -4.79
CA SER A 76 -6.05 4.03 -3.71
C SER A 76 -6.93 5.28 -3.56
N LEU A 77 -6.34 6.48 -3.64
CA LEU A 77 -7.10 7.75 -3.61
C LEU A 77 -8.06 7.88 -4.82
N GLY A 78 -7.68 7.25 -5.94
CA GLY A 78 -8.48 7.14 -7.16
C GLY A 78 -9.57 6.07 -7.10
N GLY A 79 -9.69 5.31 -6.00
CA GLY A 79 -10.72 4.30 -5.79
C GLY A 79 -10.28 2.85 -6.00
N ALA A 80 -8.99 2.58 -6.21
CA ALA A 80 -8.51 1.20 -6.20
C ALA A 80 -8.55 0.64 -4.77
N ASP A 81 -8.98 -0.61 -4.59
CA ASP A 81 -8.98 -1.27 -3.30
C ASP A 81 -7.53 -1.49 -2.81
N PRO A 82 -7.09 -0.83 -1.73
CA PRO A 82 -5.71 -0.97 -1.21
C PRO A 82 -5.43 -2.37 -0.64
N SER A 83 -6.47 -3.19 -0.44
CA SER A 83 -6.34 -4.57 0.01
C SER A 83 -5.93 -5.53 -1.12
N CYS A 84 -6.06 -5.11 -2.39
CA CYS A 84 -5.70 -5.89 -3.56
C CYS A 84 -4.18 -5.90 -3.84
N LYS A 85 -3.40 -6.45 -2.90
CA LYS A 85 -1.93 -6.51 -2.92
C LYS A 85 -1.36 -7.92 -3.03
N ASP A 86 -2.22 -8.91 -3.28
CA ASP A 86 -1.82 -10.29 -3.50
C ASP A 86 -0.96 -10.43 -4.78
N PRO A 87 0.25 -10.99 -4.68
CA PRO A 87 1.09 -11.18 -5.86
C PRO A 87 0.47 -12.25 -6.77
N VAL A 88 0.51 -11.98 -8.09
CA VAL A 88 -0.03 -12.86 -9.14
C VAL A 88 -1.52 -13.16 -8.94
N ARG A 89 -2.29 -12.18 -8.43
CA ARG A 89 -3.76 -12.29 -8.35
C ARG A 89 -4.35 -12.58 -9.73
N LEU A 90 -5.20 -13.60 -9.77
CA LEU A 90 -5.96 -13.95 -10.96
C LEU A 90 -7.22 -13.11 -11.01
N PHE A 91 -7.43 -12.43 -12.14
CA PHE A 91 -8.65 -11.70 -12.42
C PHE A 91 -9.46 -12.50 -13.44
N PHE A 92 -10.56 -13.07 -12.98
CA PHE A 92 -11.48 -13.77 -13.85
C PHE A 92 -12.41 -12.76 -14.54
N GLY A 93 -12.67 -13.02 -15.82
CA GLY A 93 -13.79 -12.40 -16.53
C GLY A 93 -15.12 -12.92 -16.02
N ALA A 94 -16.21 -12.41 -16.59
CA ALA A 94 -17.57 -12.78 -16.23
C ALA A 94 -18.44 -12.89 -17.48
N SER A 95 -19.50 -13.69 -17.42
CA SER A 95 -20.51 -13.66 -18.48
C SER A 95 -21.15 -12.26 -18.51
N ARG A 96 -21.21 -11.64 -19.69
CA ARG A 96 -21.66 -10.25 -19.90
C ARG A 96 -20.77 -9.17 -19.25
N CYS A 97 -19.47 -9.40 -19.11
CA CYS A 97 -18.56 -8.29 -18.81
C CYS A 97 -18.32 -7.42 -20.05
N ASP A 98 -18.35 -6.11 -19.86
CA ASP A 98 -17.84 -5.17 -20.83
C ASP A 98 -16.31 -5.15 -20.74
N VAL A 99 -15.65 -5.11 -21.89
CA VAL A 99 -14.19 -5.07 -21.98
C VAL A 99 -13.79 -3.94 -22.91
N LEU A 100 -12.99 -3.02 -22.40
CA LEU A 100 -12.33 -2.01 -23.20
C LEU A 100 -10.86 -2.38 -23.37
N LYS A 101 -10.44 -2.66 -24.60
CA LYS A 101 -9.05 -3.01 -24.93
C LYS A 101 -8.29 -1.77 -25.38
N LEU A 102 -7.17 -1.50 -24.70
CA LEU A 102 -6.22 -0.44 -25.06
C LEU A 102 -4.94 -1.01 -25.69
N ASN A 103 -4.63 -2.28 -25.41
CA ASN A 103 -3.53 -3.07 -25.94
C ASN A 103 -2.12 -2.50 -25.64
N HIS A 104 -1.98 -1.64 -24.64
CA HIS A 104 -0.66 -1.17 -24.21
C HIS A 104 0.11 -2.26 -23.45
N ILE A 105 1.44 -2.15 -23.51
CA ILE A 105 2.36 -2.92 -22.69
C ILE A 105 3.03 -1.93 -21.74
N LEU A 106 2.94 -2.20 -20.44
CA LEU A 106 3.58 -1.40 -19.42
C LEU A 106 5.09 -1.65 -19.45
N SER A 107 5.83 -0.66 -19.92
CA SER A 107 7.30 -0.70 -19.95
C SER A 107 7.87 -0.78 -18.53
N MET A 108 9.08 -1.35 -18.40
CA MET A 108 9.75 -1.39 -17.11
C MET A 108 10.10 0.01 -16.58
N HIS A 109 10.25 1.00 -17.48
CA HIS A 109 10.45 2.40 -17.11
C HIS A 109 9.20 3.00 -16.44
N ALA A 110 8.04 2.87 -17.08
CA ALA A 110 6.77 3.36 -16.52
C ALA A 110 6.39 2.63 -15.22
N ALA A 111 6.68 1.33 -15.11
CA ALA A 111 6.52 0.61 -13.84
C ALA A 111 7.42 1.18 -12.73
N ALA A 112 8.64 1.61 -13.05
CA ALA A 112 9.58 2.21 -12.10
C ALA A 112 9.12 3.61 -11.64
N GLU A 113 8.43 4.38 -12.47
CA GLU A 113 7.83 5.67 -12.10
C GLU A 113 6.85 5.55 -10.93
N ILE A 114 6.13 4.42 -10.83
CA ILE A 114 5.24 4.11 -9.71
C ILE A 114 6.01 3.60 -8.48
N VAL A 115 7.00 2.74 -8.69
CA VAL A 115 7.72 2.08 -7.59
C VAL A 115 8.69 3.02 -6.86
N HIS A 116 9.34 3.96 -7.55
CA HIS A 116 10.35 4.82 -6.94
C HIS A 116 9.77 5.74 -5.84
N PRO A 117 8.69 6.50 -6.06
CA PRO A 117 8.08 7.31 -5.00
C PRO A 117 7.59 6.45 -3.84
N TYR A 118 7.00 5.29 -4.13
CA TYR A 118 6.55 4.35 -3.12
C TYR A 118 7.68 3.88 -2.20
N LYS A 119 8.83 3.49 -2.75
CA LYS A 119 10.01 3.11 -1.96
C LYS A 119 10.52 4.24 -1.08
N GLU A 120 10.53 5.47 -1.58
CA GLU A 120 10.99 6.62 -0.81
C GLU A 120 10.04 6.90 0.36
N ASN A 121 8.73 6.83 0.12
CA ASN A 121 7.71 6.94 1.17
C ASN A 121 7.86 5.84 2.23
N LEU A 122 8.14 4.60 1.83
CA LEU A 122 8.41 3.51 2.79
C LEU A 122 9.62 3.79 3.67
N ARG A 123 10.73 4.29 3.08
CA ARG A 123 11.94 4.66 3.83
C ARG A 123 11.66 5.79 4.82
N GLN A 124 10.86 6.79 4.41
CA GLN A 124 10.47 7.89 5.29
C GLN A 124 9.60 7.41 6.45
N ARG A 125 8.59 6.57 6.18
CA ARG A 125 7.74 5.95 7.22
C ARG A 125 8.57 5.14 8.22
N GLN A 126 9.53 4.34 7.73
CA GLN A 126 10.44 3.58 8.60
C GLN A 126 11.29 4.50 9.48
N ARG A 127 11.80 5.61 8.95
CA ARG A 127 12.57 6.60 9.72
C ARG A 127 11.73 7.26 10.82
N ILE A 128 10.49 7.64 10.50
CA ILE A 128 9.57 8.24 11.46
C ILE A 128 9.27 7.24 12.59
N ASN A 129 8.89 6.00 12.24
CA ASN A 129 8.61 4.97 13.23
C ASN A 129 9.80 4.70 14.16
N ILE A 130 11.03 4.63 13.63
CA ILE A 130 12.24 4.45 14.46
C ILE A 130 12.43 5.65 15.41
N ALA A 131 12.20 6.87 14.94
CA ALA A 131 12.31 8.06 15.78
C ALA A 131 11.24 8.09 16.88
N ASP A 132 10.00 7.70 16.55
CA ASP A 132 8.90 7.61 17.51
C ASP A 132 9.17 6.54 18.58
N ASP A 133 9.63 5.34 18.17
CA ASP A 133 10.00 4.26 19.07
C ASP A 133 11.14 4.69 20.02
N ALA A 134 12.15 5.39 19.51
CA ALA A 134 13.23 5.93 20.31
C ALA A 134 12.72 6.97 21.33
N GLY A 135 11.83 7.88 20.92
CA GLY A 135 11.21 8.87 21.80
C GLY A 135 10.34 8.24 22.89
N VAL A 136 9.59 7.16 22.58
CA VAL A 136 8.81 6.39 23.56
C VAL A 136 9.72 5.70 24.57
N LEU A 137 10.80 5.07 24.12
CA LEU A 137 11.79 4.44 25.01
C LEU A 137 12.45 5.47 25.94
N GLU A 138 12.85 6.61 25.41
CA GLU A 138 13.46 7.70 26.19
C GLU A 138 12.46 8.31 27.19
N GLY A 139 11.22 8.54 26.77
CA GLY A 139 10.14 8.99 27.66
C GLY A 139 9.86 8.02 28.81
N ASN A 140 9.80 6.72 28.51
CA ASN A 140 9.61 5.67 29.52
C ASN A 140 10.79 5.58 30.49
N ALA A 141 12.02 5.68 29.99
CA ALA A 141 13.23 5.68 30.82
C ALA A 141 13.25 6.90 31.75
N ASN A 142 12.98 8.10 31.22
CA ASN A 142 12.93 9.33 31.98
C ASN A 142 11.81 9.33 33.03
N GLY A 143 10.64 8.77 32.71
CA GLY A 143 9.54 8.58 33.65
C GLY A 143 9.91 7.65 34.81
N ARG A 144 10.57 6.52 34.52
CA ARG A 144 11.07 5.59 35.54
C ARG A 144 12.13 6.22 36.44
N ILE A 145 13.08 6.96 35.87
CA ILE A 145 14.12 7.66 36.65
C ILE A 145 13.48 8.68 37.58
N ARG A 146 12.53 9.50 37.09
CA ARG A 146 11.80 10.46 37.92
C ARG A 146 11.05 9.78 39.06
N TYR A 147 10.36 8.68 38.78
CA TYR A 147 9.65 7.90 39.79
C TYR A 147 10.59 7.36 40.87
N LEU A 148 11.75 6.83 40.49
CA LEU A 148 12.76 6.34 41.44
C LEU A 148 13.35 7.49 42.28
N LEU A 149 13.64 8.63 41.66
CA LEU A 149 14.14 9.82 42.36
C LEU A 149 13.12 10.38 43.37
N ASP A 150 11.83 10.41 43.02
CA ASP A 150 10.75 10.84 43.92
C ASP A 150 10.58 9.89 45.12
N LYS A 151 10.66 8.58 44.87
CA LYS A 151 10.66 7.57 45.94
C LYS A 151 11.89 7.66 46.85
N LEU A 152 13.05 8.04 46.32
CA LEU A 152 14.26 8.25 47.11
C LEU A 152 14.19 9.53 47.95
N ALA A 153 13.61 10.59 47.41
CA ALA A 153 13.45 11.86 48.09
C ALA A 153 12.46 11.78 49.27
N THR A 154 11.44 10.93 49.15
CA THR A 154 10.41 10.74 50.18
C THR A 154 10.75 9.63 51.20
N ALA A 155 11.83 8.88 50.98
CA ALA A 155 12.24 7.79 51.88
C ALA A 155 12.92 8.33 53.17
N PRO A 156 12.61 7.77 54.35
CA PRO A 156 13.26 8.12 55.62
C PRO A 156 14.77 7.90 55.58
N ASP A 157 15.54 8.75 56.28
CA ASP A 157 16.99 8.61 56.36
C ASP A 157 17.37 7.29 57.05
N GLY A 158 18.16 6.48 56.33
CA GLY A 158 18.52 5.10 56.69
C GLY A 158 17.88 4.02 55.80
N ALA A 159 16.77 4.31 55.11
CA ALA A 159 16.05 3.33 54.26
C ALA A 159 16.27 3.52 52.75
N LYS A 160 16.91 4.62 52.33
CA LYS A 160 17.12 5.01 50.91
C LYS A 160 17.78 3.93 50.05
N TRP A 161 18.62 3.08 50.65
CA TRP A 161 19.32 2.01 49.93
C TRP A 161 18.40 0.88 49.46
N PHE A 162 17.30 0.58 50.17
CA PHE A 162 16.35 -0.47 49.78
C PHE A 162 15.55 -0.13 48.52
N THR A 163 15.41 1.16 48.20
CA THR A 163 14.63 1.65 47.06
C THR A 163 15.35 1.48 45.71
N LEU A 164 16.65 1.16 45.71
CA LEU A 164 17.50 1.03 44.52
C LEU A 164 17.70 -0.42 44.05
N ILE A 165 17.29 -1.42 44.85
CA ILE A 165 17.65 -2.85 44.65
C ILE A 165 16.46 -3.75 44.28
N ASN A 166 15.26 -3.19 44.10
CA ASN A 166 14.04 -3.90 43.67
C ASN A 166 13.53 -3.37 42.33
#